data_AF-F7J0B0-F1
#
_entry.id   AF-F7J0B0-F1
#
_cell.length_a   1.000
_cell.length_b   1.000
_cell.length_c   1.000
_cell.angle_alpha   90.00
_cell.angle_beta   90.00
_cell.angle_gamma   90.00
#
_symmetry.space_group_name_H-M   'P 1'
#
loop_
_entity.id
_entity.type
_entity.pdbx_description
1 polymer ?
#
loop_
_entity_poly.entity_id
_entity_poly.type
_entity_poly.pdbx_seq_one_letter_code
_entity_poly.pdbx_strand_id
1 'polypeptide(L)'
;MEHIYNIQHSKTVYNEMISEGLPAITDISWYPKEDLNFWLKEIKANNIKTIAFSFMNVDTKLKAINSWKHYLLGFKILNLKIPLDVEMPVSGISSVQRIEEILKISKSRKIFFMHQAAWVNSRNWVSVKDKKQLDKSISKDNIFKNNLEFYTNEYNKLYEKYSK
;
A
#
# COMPACT_ATOMS: atom_id res chain seq x y z
N MET A 1 14.54 -4.07 18.89
CA MET A 1 14.72 -5.53 18.94
C MET A 1 13.48 -6.25 18.44
N GLU A 2 12.30 -5.91 18.95
CA GLU A 2 10.99 -6.48 18.55
C GLU A 2 10.69 -6.39 17.04
N HIS A 3 10.96 -5.25 16.39
CA HIS A 3 10.76 -5.10 14.93
C HIS A 3 11.58 -6.08 14.08
N ILE A 4 12.83 -6.36 14.46
CA ILE A 4 13.69 -7.31 13.74
C ILE A 4 13.15 -8.74 13.91
N TYR A 5 12.67 -9.09 15.11
CA TYR A 5 11.99 -10.38 15.33
C TYR A 5 10.74 -10.51 14.46
N ASN A 6 9.93 -9.46 14.36
CA ASN A 6 8.73 -9.48 13.51
C ASN A 6 9.07 -9.63 12.03
N ILE A 7 10.16 -9.02 11.56
CA ILE A 7 10.67 -9.21 10.19
C ILE A 7 11.09 -10.66 9.97
N GLN A 8 11.83 -11.26 10.91
CA GLN A 8 12.26 -12.67 10.80
C GLN A 8 11.08 -13.65 10.83
N HIS A 9 10.09 -13.42 11.69
CA HIS A 9 8.87 -14.23 11.71
C HIS A 9 8.10 -14.13 10.40
N SER A 10 7.88 -12.90 9.89
CA SER A 10 7.17 -12.69 8.63
C SER A 10 7.88 -13.36 7.45
N LYS A 11 9.23 -13.29 7.44
CA LYS A 11 10.06 -13.99 6.45
C LYS A 11 9.94 -15.51 6.56
N THR A 12 9.95 -16.05 7.78
CA THR A 12 9.85 -17.50 8.01
C THR A 12 8.54 -18.02 7.45
N VAL A 13 7.42 -17.39 7.82
CA VAL A 13 6.08 -17.74 7.32
C VAL A 13 5.99 -17.59 5.80
N TYR A 14 6.53 -16.50 5.23
CA TYR A 14 6.58 -16.32 3.78
C TYR A 14 7.33 -17.49 3.09
N ASN A 15 8.51 -17.85 3.58
CA ASN A 15 9.30 -18.93 3.00
C ASN A 15 8.61 -20.30 3.12
N GLU A 16 7.98 -20.58 4.26
CA GLU A 16 7.17 -21.79 4.47
C GLU A 16 6.03 -21.85 3.43
N MET A 17 5.27 -20.75 3.28
CA MET A 17 4.19 -20.67 2.29
C MET A 17 4.70 -20.93 0.86
N ILE A 18 5.80 -20.29 0.46
CA ILE A 18 6.39 -20.50 -0.87
C ILE A 18 6.87 -21.95 -1.05
N SER A 19 7.46 -22.56 -0.02
CA SER A 19 7.93 -23.95 -0.07
C SER A 19 6.79 -24.96 -0.24
N GLU A 20 5.61 -24.65 0.29
CA GLU A 20 4.38 -25.42 0.12
C GLU A 20 3.64 -25.09 -1.20
N GLY A 21 4.21 -24.23 -2.05
CA GLY A 21 3.61 -23.81 -3.32
C GLY A 21 2.43 -22.85 -3.16
N LEU A 22 2.26 -22.24 -1.98
CA LEU A 22 1.21 -21.25 -1.74
C LEU A 22 1.64 -19.87 -2.24
N PRO A 23 0.75 -19.14 -2.93
CA PRO A 23 1.03 -17.77 -3.33
C PRO A 23 1.13 -16.88 -2.08
N ALA A 24 2.27 -16.19 -1.93
CA ALA A 24 2.50 -15.28 -0.82
C ALA A 24 3.11 -13.96 -1.32
N ILE A 25 2.79 -12.86 -0.63
CA ILE A 25 3.39 -11.54 -0.86
C ILE A 25 3.93 -11.06 0.48
N THR A 26 5.24 -10.84 0.56
CA THR A 26 5.84 -10.32 1.80
C THR A 26 5.53 -8.84 1.97
N ASP A 27 5.08 -8.44 3.15
CA ASP A 27 4.89 -7.03 3.51
C ASP A 27 6.19 -6.44 4.08
N ILE A 28 6.57 -5.26 3.60
CA ILE A 28 7.81 -4.59 3.99
C ILE A 28 7.58 -3.87 5.32
N SER A 29 7.85 -4.59 6.41
CA SER A 29 7.86 -4.03 7.77
C SER A 29 9.18 -3.31 8.04
N TRP A 30 9.12 -2.05 8.51
CA TRP A 30 10.33 -1.27 8.80
C TRP A 30 10.07 -0.17 9.82
N TYR A 31 11.12 0.24 10.56
CA TYR A 31 11.09 1.44 11.40
C TYR A 31 12.29 2.37 11.12
N PRO A 32 13.55 1.95 11.30
CA PRO A 32 14.71 2.73 10.86
C PRO A 32 15.14 2.35 9.42
N LYS A 33 16.12 3.07 8.89
CA LYS A 33 16.64 2.88 7.51
C LYS A 33 17.32 1.51 7.34
N GLU A 34 17.87 0.97 8.42
CA GLU A 34 18.58 -0.31 8.46
C GLU A 34 17.65 -1.47 8.06
N ASP A 35 16.38 -1.42 8.48
CA ASP A 35 15.37 -2.41 8.08
C ASP A 35 15.11 -2.37 6.57
N LEU A 36 15.05 -1.17 5.97
CA LEU A 36 14.91 -1.03 4.53
C LEU A 36 16.13 -1.60 3.80
N ASN A 37 17.35 -1.36 4.30
CA ASN A 37 18.56 -1.95 3.71
C ASN A 37 18.56 -3.47 3.80
N PHE A 38 18.08 -4.03 4.91
CA PHE A 38 17.88 -5.47 5.07
C PHE A 38 16.92 -6.02 4.00
N TRP A 39 15.73 -5.43 3.85
CA TRP A 39 14.77 -5.84 2.84
C TRP A 39 15.32 -5.73 1.41
N LEU A 40 16.05 -4.66 1.11
CA LEU A 40 16.71 -4.50 -0.20
C LEU A 40 17.68 -5.64 -0.52
N LYS A 41 18.40 -6.14 0.50
CA LYS A 41 19.29 -7.31 0.34
C LYS A 41 18.47 -8.57 0.10
N GLU A 42 17.43 -8.80 0.91
CA GLU A 42 16.59 -10.01 0.83
C GLU A 42 15.84 -10.12 -0.49
N ILE A 43 15.23 -9.02 -0.97
CA ILE A 43 14.50 -8.97 -2.24
C ILE A 43 15.43 -9.38 -3.40
N LYS A 44 16.66 -8.86 -3.41
CA LYS A 44 17.64 -9.15 -4.45
C LYS A 44 18.19 -10.57 -4.36
N ALA A 45 18.57 -11.00 -3.16
CA ALA A 45 19.19 -12.32 -2.95
C ALA A 45 18.23 -13.47 -3.25
N ASN A 46 16.93 -13.29 -2.96
CA ASN A 46 15.91 -14.32 -3.15
C ASN A 46 15.04 -14.09 -4.39
N ASN A 47 15.38 -13.11 -5.24
CA ASN A 47 14.66 -12.80 -6.47
C ASN A 47 13.13 -12.59 -6.27
N ILE A 48 12.74 -11.92 -5.18
CA ILE A 48 11.34 -11.69 -4.83
C ILE A 48 10.71 -10.77 -5.88
N LYS A 49 9.61 -11.22 -6.51
CA LYS A 49 8.95 -10.50 -7.62
C LYS A 49 7.79 -9.62 -7.21
N THR A 50 7.26 -9.81 -6.01
CA THR A 50 6.12 -9.03 -5.52
C THR A 50 6.29 -8.75 -4.03
N ILE A 51 6.15 -7.49 -3.65
CA ILE A 51 6.25 -7.05 -2.25
C ILE A 51 5.11 -6.09 -1.92
N ALA A 52 4.52 -6.18 -0.74
CA ALA A 52 3.54 -5.19 -0.29
C ALA A 52 4.24 -4.04 0.44
N PHE A 53 3.72 -2.81 0.26
CA PHE A 53 4.14 -1.66 1.04
C PHE A 53 2.92 -0.98 1.69
N SER A 54 2.86 -1.06 3.01
CA SER A 54 1.77 -0.46 3.79
C SER A 54 2.08 0.97 4.21
N PHE A 55 1.09 1.86 4.03
CA PHE A 55 1.06 3.20 4.63
C PHE A 55 0.16 3.26 5.87
N MET A 56 -0.25 2.11 6.41
CA MET A 56 -1.02 2.05 7.65
C MET A 56 -0.11 2.33 8.85
N ASN A 57 -0.57 3.20 9.75
CA ASN A 57 0.09 3.42 11.03
C ASN A 57 -0.52 2.50 12.09
N VAL A 58 0.32 1.75 12.80
CA VAL A 58 -0.08 0.97 13.98
C VAL A 58 0.13 1.80 15.24
N ASP A 59 -0.56 2.93 15.35
CA ASP A 59 -0.87 3.65 16.61
C ASP A 59 -1.69 4.90 16.25
N THR A 60 -2.96 4.94 16.65
CA THR A 60 -3.87 6.06 16.36
C THR A 60 -3.85 7.14 17.45
N LYS A 61 -3.10 6.95 18.55
CA LYS A 61 -3.11 7.87 19.70
C LYS A 61 -2.32 9.15 19.47
N LEU A 62 -1.34 9.14 18.56
CA LEU A 62 -0.64 10.34 18.12
C LEU A 62 -1.19 10.82 16.79
N LYS A 63 -1.64 12.08 16.75
CA LYS A 63 -2.00 12.83 15.54
C LYS A 63 -0.77 12.98 14.62
N ALA A 64 -0.33 11.92 13.99
CA ALA A 64 0.81 11.92 13.11
C ALA A 64 0.38 12.33 11.69
N ILE A 65 -0.16 13.53 11.52
CA ILE A 65 -0.52 14.10 10.20
C ILE A 65 0.66 14.02 9.21
N ASN A 66 1.91 14.02 9.72
CA ASN A 66 3.13 13.94 8.93
C ASN A 66 3.82 12.55 8.91
N SER A 67 3.31 11.53 9.60
CA SER A 67 3.88 10.17 9.54
C SER A 67 3.93 9.66 8.11
N TRP A 68 2.87 9.90 7.34
CA TRP A 68 2.77 9.49 5.93
C TRP A 68 3.96 9.97 5.08
N LYS A 69 4.54 11.15 5.38
CA LYS A 69 5.71 11.67 4.66
C LYS A 69 6.96 10.82 4.91
N HIS A 70 7.10 10.29 6.13
CA HIS A 70 8.17 9.35 6.46
C HIS A 70 7.95 8.02 5.72
N TYR A 71 6.70 7.53 5.68
CA TYR A 71 6.36 6.35 4.89
C TYR A 71 6.63 6.55 3.39
N LEU A 72 6.31 7.74 2.86
CA LEU A 72 6.60 8.11 1.48
C LEU A 72 8.11 8.14 1.19
N LEU A 73 8.91 8.61 2.13
CA LEU A 73 10.37 8.57 2.01
C LEU A 73 10.89 7.13 1.99
N GLY A 74 10.40 6.26 2.87
CA GLY A 74 10.73 4.83 2.85
C GLY A 74 10.34 4.16 1.53
N PHE A 75 9.12 4.42 1.05
CA PHE A 75 8.64 3.97 -0.25
C PHE A 75 9.55 4.45 -1.38
N LYS A 76 9.95 5.73 -1.39
CA LYS A 76 10.86 6.29 -2.39
C LYS A 76 12.22 5.60 -2.39
N ILE A 77 12.80 5.36 -1.21
CA ILE A 77 14.08 4.66 -1.06
C ILE A 77 13.96 3.24 -1.63
N LEU A 78 12.89 2.54 -1.30
CA LEU A 78 12.66 1.17 -1.75
C LEU A 78 12.47 1.12 -3.28
N ASN A 79 11.54 1.93 -3.80
CA ASN A 79 11.19 2.02 -5.22
C ASN A 79 12.42 2.28 -6.11
N LEU A 80 13.35 3.13 -5.66
CA LEU A 80 14.56 3.48 -6.40
C LEU A 80 15.64 2.39 -6.37
N LYS A 81 15.62 1.49 -5.39
CA LYS A 81 16.73 0.55 -5.14
C LYS A 81 16.40 -0.91 -5.44
N ILE A 82 15.13 -1.29 -5.50
CA ILE A 82 14.70 -2.64 -5.91
C ILE A 82 14.67 -2.77 -7.44
N PRO A 83 14.90 -3.97 -8.00
CA PRO A 83 14.82 -4.22 -9.44
C PRO A 83 13.48 -3.79 -10.04
N LEU A 84 13.43 -3.24 -11.27
CA LEU A 84 12.22 -2.65 -11.87
C LEU A 84 11.08 -3.65 -12.13
N ASP A 85 11.40 -4.92 -12.28
CA ASP A 85 10.47 -6.03 -12.47
C ASP A 85 9.78 -6.49 -11.18
N VAL A 86 10.16 -5.92 -10.03
CA VAL A 86 9.44 -6.13 -8.76
C VAL A 86 8.15 -5.31 -8.76
N GLU A 87 7.02 -5.99 -8.69
CA GLU A 87 5.70 -5.40 -8.53
C GLU A 87 5.44 -5.03 -7.06
N MET A 88 4.66 -3.96 -6.83
CA MET A 88 4.40 -3.48 -5.48
C MET A 88 2.93 -3.10 -5.25
N PRO A 89 2.13 -3.99 -4.63
CA PRO A 89 0.86 -3.64 -4.03
C PRO A 89 1.04 -2.67 -2.86
N VAL A 90 0.31 -1.56 -2.89
CA VAL A 90 0.32 -0.51 -1.88
C VAL A 90 -1.00 -0.52 -1.12
N SER A 91 -0.92 -0.55 0.20
CA SER A 91 -2.08 -0.58 1.10
C SER A 91 -2.08 0.61 2.07
N GLY A 92 -3.21 0.85 2.74
CA GLY A 92 -3.32 1.91 3.75
C GLY A 92 -3.43 3.35 3.21
N ILE A 93 -3.76 3.52 1.92
CA ILE A 93 -3.96 4.85 1.31
C ILE A 93 -5.45 5.15 1.18
N SER A 94 -5.86 6.34 1.64
CA SER A 94 -7.26 6.77 1.65
C SER A 94 -7.56 8.01 0.83
N SER A 95 -6.56 8.73 0.34
CA SER A 95 -6.75 9.96 -0.44
C SER A 95 -6.14 9.88 -1.84
N VAL A 96 -6.87 10.43 -2.82
CA VAL A 96 -6.44 10.52 -4.22
C VAL A 96 -5.14 11.33 -4.33
N GLN A 97 -4.98 12.39 -3.54
CA GLN A 97 -3.75 13.19 -3.53
C GLN A 97 -2.52 12.37 -3.11
N ARG A 98 -2.66 11.43 -2.17
CA ARG A 98 -1.54 10.56 -1.78
C ARG A 98 -1.22 9.52 -2.83
N ILE A 99 -2.24 8.99 -3.52
CA ILE A 99 -2.05 8.10 -4.69
C ILE A 99 -1.23 8.82 -5.76
N GLU A 100 -1.58 10.07 -6.08
CA GLU A 100 -0.86 10.90 -7.04
C GLU A 100 0.64 11.05 -6.66
N GLU A 101 0.95 11.38 -5.41
CA GLU A 101 2.32 11.52 -4.94
C GLU A 101 3.13 10.21 -5.03
N ILE A 102 2.50 9.08 -4.74
CA ILE A 102 3.12 7.75 -4.87
C ILE A 102 3.41 7.45 -6.35
N LEU A 103 2.45 7.72 -7.24
CA LEU A 103 2.63 7.51 -8.69
C LEU A 103 3.77 8.37 -9.27
N LYS A 104 3.86 9.66 -8.88
CA LYS A 104 4.99 10.54 -9.25
C LYS A 104 6.35 9.95 -8.89
N ILE A 105 6.45 9.28 -7.74
CA ILE A 105 7.70 8.64 -7.27
C ILE A 105 7.96 7.32 -7.99
N SER A 106 6.90 6.59 -8.34
CA SER A 106 6.96 5.22 -8.88
C SER A 106 7.48 5.15 -10.31
N LYS A 107 7.33 6.23 -11.09
CA LYS A 107 7.77 6.32 -12.49
C LYS A 107 7.24 5.13 -13.31
N SER A 108 8.12 4.36 -13.93
CA SER A 108 7.80 3.21 -14.78
C SER A 108 7.50 1.91 -14.01
N ARG A 109 7.64 1.89 -12.68
CA ARG A 109 7.29 0.70 -11.90
C ARG A 109 5.78 0.52 -11.85
N LYS A 110 5.33 -0.71 -12.08
CA LYS A 110 3.94 -1.11 -11.90
C LYS A 110 3.59 -1.16 -10.41
N ILE A 111 2.66 -0.29 -10.01
CA ILE A 111 2.14 -0.19 -8.64
C ILE A 111 0.65 -0.47 -8.67
N PHE A 112 0.18 -1.24 -7.70
CA PHE A 112 -1.24 -1.51 -7.49
C PHE A 112 -1.69 -0.86 -6.19
N PHE A 113 -2.90 -0.34 -6.13
CA PHE A 113 -3.44 0.23 -4.89
C PHE A 113 -4.59 -0.63 -4.37
N MET A 114 -4.52 -1.02 -3.10
CA MET A 114 -5.64 -1.63 -2.40
C MET A 114 -6.62 -0.54 -1.95
N HIS A 115 -7.84 -0.53 -2.50
CA HIS A 115 -8.88 0.46 -2.18
C HIS A 115 -9.63 0.16 -0.86
N GLN A 116 -8.89 -0.09 0.23
CA GLN A 116 -9.48 -0.31 1.56
C GLN A 116 -10.39 0.85 2.00
N ALA A 117 -10.04 2.08 1.63
CA ALA A 117 -10.85 3.26 1.94
C ALA A 117 -12.26 3.20 1.33
N ALA A 118 -12.45 2.54 0.18
CA ALA A 118 -13.78 2.33 -0.38
C ALA A 118 -14.66 1.52 0.59
N TRP A 119 -14.10 0.46 1.15
CA TRP A 119 -14.77 -0.39 2.13
C TRP A 119 -15.08 0.38 3.42
N VAL A 120 -14.06 1.01 4.02
CA VAL A 120 -14.21 1.76 5.29
C VAL A 120 -15.27 2.86 5.15
N ASN A 121 -15.20 3.67 4.10
CA ASN A 121 -16.18 4.74 3.86
C ASN A 121 -17.59 4.17 3.65
N SER A 122 -17.74 3.03 2.95
CA SER A 122 -19.05 2.40 2.78
C SER A 122 -19.68 1.96 4.10
N ARG A 123 -18.87 1.44 5.04
CA ARG A 123 -19.37 0.98 6.35
C ARG A 123 -19.85 2.15 7.22
N ASN A 124 -19.33 3.35 6.95
CA ASN A 124 -19.68 4.62 7.57
C ASN A 124 -20.75 5.41 6.79
N TRP A 125 -21.35 4.83 5.74
CA TRP A 125 -22.34 5.48 4.87
C TRP A 125 -21.79 6.69 4.10
N VAL A 126 -20.50 6.75 3.83
CA VAL A 126 -19.86 7.90 3.16
C VAL A 126 -19.70 7.64 1.66
N SER A 127 -20.21 8.56 0.85
CA SER A 127 -19.86 8.70 -0.57
C SER A 127 -18.59 9.54 -0.70
N VAL A 128 -17.53 8.95 -1.26
CA VAL A 128 -16.26 9.66 -1.48
C VAL A 128 -16.39 10.68 -2.60
N LYS A 129 -17.16 10.34 -3.65
CA LYS A 129 -17.44 11.23 -4.79
C LYS A 129 -18.18 12.50 -4.33
N ASP A 130 -19.22 12.32 -3.52
CA ASP A 130 -20.09 13.43 -3.08
C ASP A 130 -19.57 14.11 -1.80
N LYS A 131 -18.52 13.56 -1.17
CA LYS A 131 -17.92 14.04 0.08
C LYS A 131 -18.93 14.23 1.21
N LYS A 132 -19.94 13.36 1.29
CA LYS A 132 -21.01 13.43 2.28
C LYS A 132 -21.42 12.04 2.76
N GLN A 133 -22.07 12.02 3.92
CA GLN A 133 -22.79 10.86 4.38
C GLN A 133 -24.11 10.73 3.61
N LEU A 134 -24.42 9.51 3.18
CA LEU A 134 -25.65 9.15 2.52
C LEU A 134 -26.65 8.66 3.57
N ASP A 135 -27.93 8.80 3.25
CA ASP A 135 -28.99 8.22 4.07
C ASP A 135 -29.05 6.69 3.91
N LYS A 136 -29.91 6.05 4.72
CA LYS A 136 -30.05 4.59 4.76
C LYS A 136 -30.83 4.00 3.60
N SER A 137 -31.27 4.80 2.62
CA SER A 137 -31.97 4.29 1.42
C SER A 137 -31.03 3.53 0.48
N ILE A 138 -29.73 3.80 0.54
CA ILE A 138 -28.72 3.16 -0.32
C ILE A 138 -27.94 2.12 0.49
N SER A 139 -27.94 0.85 0.07
CA SER A 139 -27.21 -0.20 0.80
C SER A 139 -25.70 0.09 0.87
N LYS A 140 -25.07 -0.34 1.98
CA LYS A 140 -23.61 -0.17 2.15
C LYS A 140 -22.79 -0.84 1.04
N ASP A 141 -23.31 -1.89 0.42
CA ASP A 141 -22.63 -2.59 -0.68
C ASP A 141 -22.71 -1.80 -2.00
N ASN A 142 -23.83 -1.12 -2.25
CA ASN A 142 -23.92 -0.15 -3.35
C ASN A 142 -22.98 1.04 -3.13
N ILE A 143 -22.89 1.54 -1.89
CA ILE A 143 -21.92 2.60 -1.54
C ILE A 143 -20.48 2.11 -1.77
N PHE A 144 -20.17 0.86 -1.40
CA PHE A 144 -18.85 0.26 -1.63
C PHE A 144 -18.51 0.20 -3.12
N LYS A 145 -19.42 -0.31 -3.95
CA LYS A 145 -19.25 -0.39 -5.40
C LYS A 145 -18.99 0.99 -6.01
N ASN A 146 -19.81 1.98 -5.64
CA ASN A 146 -19.68 3.35 -6.14
C ASN A 146 -18.34 4.00 -5.71
N ASN A 147 -17.92 3.78 -4.46
CA ASN A 147 -16.63 4.27 -3.98
C ASN A 147 -15.46 3.57 -4.68
N LEU A 148 -15.55 2.26 -4.92
CA LEU A 148 -14.52 1.49 -5.62
C LEU A 148 -14.37 1.97 -7.07
N GLU A 149 -15.47 2.20 -7.77
CA GLU A 149 -15.49 2.76 -9.12
C GLU A 149 -14.86 4.15 -9.15
N PHE A 150 -15.23 5.03 -8.20
CA PHE A 150 -14.61 6.35 -8.07
C PHE A 150 -13.09 6.27 -7.93
N TYR A 151 -12.58 5.46 -6.99
CA TYR A 151 -11.13 5.34 -6.79
C TYR A 151 -10.42 4.71 -7.99
N THR A 152 -11.03 3.73 -8.65
CA THR A 152 -10.47 3.07 -9.84
C THR A 152 -10.33 4.07 -10.98
N ASN A 153 -11.35 4.90 -11.22
CA ASN A 153 -11.33 5.93 -12.25
C ASN A 153 -10.25 6.99 -11.98
N GLU A 154 -10.14 7.47 -10.73
CA GLU A 154 -9.10 8.41 -10.35
C GLU A 154 -7.69 7.80 -10.47
N TYR A 155 -7.52 6.53 -10.07
CA TYR A 155 -6.26 5.83 -10.25
C TYR A 155 -5.88 5.72 -11.72
N ASN A 156 -6.78 5.26 -12.60
CA ASN A 156 -6.49 5.11 -14.03
C ASN A 156 -6.09 6.44 -14.67
N LYS A 157 -6.83 7.52 -14.36
CA LYS A 157 -6.52 8.88 -14.82
C LYS A 157 -5.12 9.33 -14.36
N LEU A 158 -4.75 9.09 -13.11
CA LEU A 158 -3.44 9.46 -12.59
C LEU A 158 -2.33 8.57 -13.17
N TYR A 159 -2.59 7.27 -13.33
CA TYR A 159 -1.64 6.33 -13.93
C TYR A 159 -1.29 6.74 -15.36
N GLU A 160 -2.29 7.05 -16.19
CA GLU A 160 -2.05 7.56 -17.56
C GLU A 160 -1.22 8.85 -17.59
N LYS A 161 -1.37 9.71 -16.57
CA LYS A 161 -0.65 10.98 -16.46
C LYS A 161 0.82 10.82 -16.04
N TYR A 162 1.15 9.80 -15.24
CA TYR A 162 2.48 9.66 -14.63
C TYR A 162 3.29 8.43 -15.10
N SER A 163 2.66 7.50 -15.81
CA SER A 163 3.29 6.26 -16.27
C SER A 163 3.54 6.23 -17.79
N LYS A 164 3.36 7.36 -18.48
CA LYS A 164 3.87 7.64 -19.84
C LYS A 164 5.12 8.51 -19.75
#